data_AF-A0A2R6JRE7-F1
#
_entry.id   AF-A0A2R6JRE7-F1
#
_cell.length_a   1.000
_cell.length_b   1.000
_cell.length_c   1.000
_cell.angle_alpha   90.00
_cell.angle_beta   90.00
_cell.angle_gamma   90.00
#
_symmetry.space_group_name_H-M   'P 1'
#
loop_
_entity.id
_entity.type
_entity.pdbx_description
1 polymer ?
#
loop_
_entity_poly.entity_id
_entity_poly.type
_entity_poly.pdbx_seq_one_letter_code
_entity_poly.pdbx_strand_id
1 'polypeptide(L)'
;MVADGVVATLVAVSVSVSLPCFLYGAWIMIDNDPVTWGVLTWHLKYILTGLVLTTVPLVGWMIPRLFGLQGHSAQFGGYAVLHAFVGSTAYAFLAFGFTGIVRVFRAKYEHDLYHDYDQGLLLDEIGGDRMDHWRSRLRVGVFGYTFFWILAWLTGLTRYAIRYL
;
A
#
# COMPACT_ATOMS: atom_id res chain seq x y z
N MET A 1 10.03 28.38 -10.43
CA MET A 1 8.63 28.28 -9.94
C MET A 1 7.78 27.40 -10.85
N VAL A 2 7.73 27.66 -12.17
CA VAL A 2 6.98 26.83 -13.14
C VAL A 2 7.39 25.36 -13.13
N ALA A 3 8.69 25.06 -13.13
CA ALA A 3 9.19 23.68 -13.08
C ALA A 3 8.79 22.92 -11.78
N ASP A 4 8.78 23.60 -10.63
CA ASP A 4 8.39 22.97 -9.35
C ASP A 4 6.89 22.65 -9.31
N GLY A 5 6.06 23.55 -9.85
CA GLY A 5 4.62 23.32 -10.00
C GLY A 5 4.29 22.18 -10.96
N VAL A 6 5.01 22.04 -12.08
CA VAL A 6 4.84 20.91 -13.01
C VAL A 6 5.14 19.59 -12.33
N VAL A 7 6.27 19.48 -11.62
CA VAL A 7 6.61 18.24 -10.89
C VAL A 7 5.58 17.95 -9.79
N ALA A 8 5.15 18.98 -9.04
CA ALA A 8 4.11 18.81 -8.03
C ALA A 8 2.80 18.28 -8.61
N THR A 9 2.38 18.77 -9.79
CA THR A 9 1.19 18.28 -10.50
C THR A 9 1.37 16.83 -10.96
N LEU A 10 2.53 16.48 -11.53
CA LEU A 10 2.82 15.10 -11.93
C LEU A 10 2.79 14.14 -10.74
N VAL A 11 3.34 14.55 -9.60
CA VAL A 11 3.28 13.80 -8.33
C VAL A 11 1.82 13.63 -7.88
N ALA A 12 1.05 14.73 -7.82
CA ALA A 12 -0.36 14.68 -7.42
C ALA A 12 -1.21 13.77 -8.32
N VAL A 13 -0.98 13.82 -9.63
CA VAL A 13 -1.63 12.93 -10.61
C VAL A 13 -1.21 11.48 -10.40
N SER A 14 0.09 11.20 -10.31
CA SER A 14 0.62 9.84 -10.10
C SER A 14 0.02 9.18 -8.86
N VAL A 15 0.02 9.89 -7.72
CA VAL A 15 -0.57 9.38 -6.47
C VAL A 15 -2.09 9.24 -6.62
N SER A 16 -2.79 10.17 -7.27
CA SER A 16 -4.24 10.06 -7.46
C SER A 16 -4.65 8.89 -8.35
N VAL A 17 -3.88 8.59 -9.40
CA VAL A 17 -4.11 7.44 -10.29
C VAL A 17 -3.89 6.10 -9.58
N SER A 18 -3.17 6.08 -8.45
CA SER A 18 -3.03 4.86 -7.63
C SER A 18 -4.27 4.52 -6.78
N LEU A 19 -5.19 5.47 -6.56
CA LEU A 19 -6.44 5.27 -5.80
C LEU A 19 -7.24 4.03 -6.27
N PRO A 20 -7.60 3.87 -7.56
CA PRO A 20 -8.34 2.68 -8.00
C PRO A 20 -7.59 1.37 -7.72
N CYS A 21 -6.27 1.35 -7.78
CA CYS A 21 -5.47 0.17 -7.45
C CYS A 21 -5.65 -0.24 -5.98
N PHE A 22 -5.62 0.72 -5.06
CA PHE A 22 -5.77 0.45 -3.62
C PHE A 22 -7.20 0.12 -3.22
N LEU A 23 -8.20 0.80 -3.80
CA LEU A 23 -9.61 0.48 -3.56
C LEU A 23 -9.94 -0.93 -4.08
N TYR A 24 -9.57 -1.24 -5.32
CA TYR A 24 -9.83 -2.56 -5.91
C TYR A 24 -9.04 -3.66 -5.21
N GLY A 25 -7.76 -3.42 -4.92
CA GLY A 25 -6.92 -4.35 -4.15
C GLY A 25 -7.49 -4.64 -2.76
N ALA A 26 -8.00 -3.64 -2.06
CA ALA A 26 -8.64 -3.82 -0.75
C ALA A 26 -9.98 -4.56 -0.87
N TRP A 27 -10.81 -4.19 -1.83
CA TRP A 27 -12.10 -4.85 -2.08
C TRP A 27 -11.94 -6.35 -2.29
N ILE A 28 -11.01 -6.78 -3.15
CA ILE A 28 -10.76 -8.21 -3.40
C ILE A 28 -10.37 -8.96 -2.12
N MET A 29 -9.61 -8.35 -1.20
CA MET A 29 -9.21 -8.99 0.06
C MET A 29 -10.30 -9.03 1.11
N ILE A 30 -11.23 -8.09 1.07
CA ILE A 30 -12.33 -8.01 2.04
C ILE A 30 -13.46 -8.94 1.62
N ASP A 31 -13.78 -8.99 0.33
CA ASP A 31 -14.93 -9.71 -0.23
C ASP A 31 -14.72 -11.22 -0.33
N ASN A 32 -13.47 -11.67 -0.50
CA ASN A 32 -13.15 -13.09 -0.68
C ASN A 32 -12.74 -13.73 0.65
N ASP A 33 -13.57 -14.63 1.17
CA ASP A 33 -13.29 -15.46 2.35
C ASP A 33 -13.62 -16.95 2.03
N PRO A 34 -12.62 -17.86 1.96
CA PRO A 34 -11.20 -17.66 2.29
C PRO A 34 -10.38 -16.96 1.19
N VAL A 35 -9.30 -16.28 1.59
CA VAL A 35 -8.32 -15.70 0.66
C VAL A 35 -7.47 -16.82 0.03
N THR A 36 -7.80 -17.20 -1.20
CA THR A 36 -7.05 -18.20 -1.97
C THR A 36 -5.77 -17.64 -2.59
N TRP A 37 -4.89 -18.52 -3.07
CA TRP A 37 -3.67 -18.10 -3.76
C TRP A 37 -3.93 -17.27 -5.02
N GLY A 38 -4.93 -17.64 -5.82
CA GLY A 38 -5.31 -16.87 -7.02
C GLY A 38 -5.75 -15.46 -6.64
N VAL A 39 -6.56 -15.34 -5.60
CA VAL A 39 -7.04 -14.07 -5.04
C VAL A 39 -5.87 -13.22 -4.50
N LEU A 40 -4.94 -13.82 -3.74
CA LEU A 40 -3.74 -13.13 -3.24
C LEU A 40 -2.83 -12.62 -4.36
N THR A 41 -2.53 -13.46 -5.36
CA THR A 41 -1.68 -13.05 -6.49
C THR A 41 -2.36 -11.99 -7.36
N TRP A 42 -3.68 -12.03 -7.50
CA TRP A 42 -4.45 -10.99 -8.17
C TRP A 42 -4.39 -9.66 -7.40
N HIS A 43 -4.63 -9.68 -6.08
CA HIS A 43 -4.46 -8.54 -5.20
C HIS A 43 -3.07 -7.89 -5.34
N LEU A 44 -2.00 -8.71 -5.31
CA LEU A 44 -0.63 -8.22 -5.42
C LEU A 44 -0.36 -7.45 -6.72
N LYS A 45 -0.95 -7.84 -7.86
CA LYS A 45 -0.79 -7.09 -9.12
C LYS A 45 -1.25 -5.64 -8.98
N TYR A 46 -2.44 -5.43 -8.44
CA TYR A 46 -2.99 -4.08 -8.25
C TYR A 46 -2.24 -3.30 -7.18
N ILE A 47 -1.97 -3.92 -6.02
CA ILE A 47 -1.25 -3.25 -4.94
C ILE A 47 0.16 -2.87 -5.37
N LEU A 48 0.89 -3.72 -6.08
CA LEU A 48 2.23 -3.37 -6.56
C LEU A 48 2.19 -2.21 -7.56
N THR A 49 1.24 -2.19 -8.50
CA THR A 49 1.06 -1.04 -9.41
C THR A 49 0.75 0.25 -8.63
N GLY A 50 -0.19 0.20 -7.67
CA GLY A 50 -0.50 1.34 -6.82
C GLY A 50 0.71 1.80 -6.00
N LEU A 51 1.46 0.85 -5.43
CA LEU A 51 2.66 1.12 -4.65
C LEU A 51 3.76 1.78 -5.47
N VAL A 52 3.97 1.37 -6.73
CA VAL A 52 4.92 2.05 -7.62
C VAL A 52 4.49 3.50 -7.87
N LEU A 53 3.22 3.70 -8.23
CA LEU A 53 2.66 5.02 -8.51
C LEU A 53 2.68 5.98 -7.32
N THR A 54 2.62 5.48 -6.08
CA THR A 54 2.70 6.31 -4.87
C THR A 54 4.10 6.39 -4.26
N THR A 55 4.88 5.31 -4.28
CA THR A 55 6.16 5.22 -3.55
C THR A 55 7.30 5.83 -4.34
N VAL A 56 7.28 5.74 -5.68
CA VAL A 56 8.30 6.40 -6.51
C VAL A 56 8.24 7.92 -6.33
N PRO A 57 7.06 8.60 -6.43
CA PRO A 57 6.97 10.02 -6.09
C PRO A 57 7.35 10.33 -4.64
N LEU A 58 6.96 9.47 -3.69
CA LEU A 58 7.30 9.64 -2.27
C LEU A 58 8.81 9.69 -2.07
N VAL A 59 9.55 8.66 -2.52
CA VAL A 59 10.99 8.53 -2.30
C VAL A 59 11.79 9.47 -3.21
N GLY A 60 11.35 9.63 -4.46
CA GLY A 60 12.04 10.45 -5.45
C GLY A 60 11.87 11.95 -5.26
N TRP A 61 10.80 12.40 -4.58
CA TRP A 61 10.49 13.82 -4.50
C TRP A 61 9.97 14.29 -3.14
N MET A 62 8.99 13.60 -2.54
CA MET A 62 8.36 14.10 -1.30
C MET A 62 9.29 14.00 -0.09
N ILE A 63 9.96 12.86 0.10
CA ILE A 63 10.91 12.63 1.20
C ILE A 63 12.10 13.60 1.08
N PRO A 64 12.79 13.73 -0.06
CA PRO A 64 13.85 14.71 -0.20
C PRO A 64 13.43 16.13 0.19
N ARG A 65 12.22 16.56 -0.20
CA ARG A 65 11.71 17.88 0.17
C ARG A 65 11.37 18.02 1.65
N LEU A 66 10.83 16.98 2.28
CA LEU A 66 10.52 17.00 3.71
C LEU A 66 11.80 17.23 4.53
N PHE A 67 12.85 16.47 4.23
CA PHE A 67 14.12 16.48 4.98
C PHE A 67 15.13 17.54 4.50
N GLY A 68 14.83 18.27 3.41
CA GLY A 68 15.76 19.24 2.84
C GLY A 68 16.98 18.61 2.15
N LEU A 69 16.81 17.43 1.58
CA LEU A 69 17.83 16.74 0.79
C LEU A 69 17.84 17.27 -0.64
N GLN A 70 18.88 16.92 -1.41
CA GLN A 70 18.99 17.28 -2.84
C GLN A 70 18.90 18.80 -3.11
N GLY A 71 19.38 19.63 -2.17
CA GLY A 71 19.37 21.09 -2.29
C GLY A 71 18.04 21.77 -1.95
N HIS A 72 17.06 21.03 -1.42
CA HIS A 72 15.79 21.61 -0.94
C HIS A 72 15.94 22.16 0.49
N SER A 73 15.12 23.15 0.85
CA SER A 73 14.95 23.54 2.25
C SER A 73 13.99 22.58 2.95
N ALA A 74 14.31 22.17 4.19
CA ALA A 74 13.47 21.25 4.97
C ALA A 74 12.07 21.82 5.25
N GLN A 75 11.06 20.94 5.29
CA GLN A 75 9.65 21.31 5.34
C GLN A 75 8.95 20.73 6.58
N PHE A 76 9.57 20.84 7.75
CA PHE A 76 9.06 20.33 9.03
C PHE A 76 7.97 21.18 9.70
N GLY A 77 7.23 21.98 8.93
CA GLY A 77 6.21 22.90 9.45
C GLY A 77 4.78 22.56 9.04
N GLY A 78 3.83 22.77 9.95
CA GLY A 78 2.39 22.78 9.67
C GLY A 78 1.87 21.50 9.01
N TYR A 79 1.12 21.67 7.91
CA TYR A 79 0.47 20.58 7.18
C TYR A 79 1.43 19.50 6.64
N ALA A 80 2.70 19.83 6.40
CA ALA A 80 3.66 18.87 5.89
C ALA A 80 3.97 17.75 6.90
N VAL A 81 4.03 18.07 8.19
CA VAL A 81 4.26 17.10 9.27
C VAL A 81 3.03 16.21 9.46
N LEU A 82 1.83 16.80 9.43
CA LEU A 82 0.58 16.05 9.53
C LEU A 82 0.45 15.04 8.37
N HIS A 83 0.70 15.50 7.14
CA HIS A 83 0.70 14.63 5.97
C HIS A 83 1.75 13.51 6.08
N ALA A 84 2.98 13.84 6.50
CA ALA A 84 4.05 12.86 6.68
C ALA A 84 3.69 11.82 7.75
N PHE A 85 3.13 12.24 8.89
CA PHE A 85 2.70 11.34 9.96
C PHE A 85 1.65 10.35 9.46
N VAL A 86 0.57 10.85 8.86
CA VAL A 86 -0.51 10.02 8.31
C VAL A 86 0.01 9.06 7.24
N GLY A 87 0.88 9.54 6.33
CA GLY A 87 1.54 8.72 5.33
C GLY A 87 2.40 7.62 5.94
N SER A 88 3.22 7.93 6.95
CA SER A 88 4.02 6.94 7.68
C SER A 88 3.15 5.89 8.36
N THR A 89 2.01 6.28 8.94
CA THR A 89 1.05 5.33 9.52
C THR A 89 0.52 4.37 8.47
N ALA A 90 0.21 4.84 7.26
CA ALA A 90 -0.18 3.95 6.16
C ALA A 90 0.92 2.89 5.89
N TYR A 91 2.18 3.31 5.70
CA TYR A 91 3.29 2.36 5.47
C TYR A 91 3.54 1.41 6.65
N ALA A 92 3.22 1.79 7.89
CA ALA A 92 3.24 0.87 9.03
C ALA A 92 2.20 -0.25 8.89
N PHE A 93 0.97 0.07 8.46
CA PHE A 93 -0.04 -0.95 8.14
C PHE A 93 0.34 -1.81 6.94
N LEU A 94 1.00 -1.24 5.93
CA LEU A 94 1.54 -2.02 4.81
C LEU A 94 2.55 -3.05 5.31
N ALA A 95 3.51 -2.62 6.13
CA ALA A 95 4.50 -3.51 6.73
C ALA A 95 3.83 -4.59 7.59
N PHE A 96 2.80 -4.23 8.36
CA PHE A 96 2.01 -5.18 9.13
C PHE A 96 1.32 -6.23 8.24
N GLY A 97 0.65 -5.80 7.16
CA GLY A 97 0.04 -6.71 6.19
C GLY A 97 1.06 -7.63 5.52
N PHE A 98 2.23 -7.09 5.18
CA PHE A 98 3.35 -7.85 4.60
C PHE A 98 3.81 -9.00 5.50
N THR A 99 3.77 -8.82 6.84
CA THR A 99 4.06 -9.93 7.77
C THR A 99 3.13 -11.13 7.60
N GLY A 100 1.87 -10.90 7.22
CA GLY A 100 0.91 -11.95 6.86
C GLY A 100 1.25 -12.60 5.52
N ILE A 101 1.55 -11.78 4.50
CA ILE A 101 1.89 -12.25 3.14
C ILE A 101 3.09 -13.20 3.17
N VAL A 102 4.19 -12.81 3.82
CA VAL A 102 5.42 -13.62 3.89
C VAL A 102 5.15 -14.99 4.51
N ARG A 103 4.30 -15.05 5.53
CA ARG A 103 3.94 -16.31 6.20
C ARG A 103 3.11 -17.21 5.30
N VAL A 104 2.15 -16.65 4.56
CA VAL A 104 1.35 -17.40 3.56
C VAL A 104 2.24 -17.94 2.43
N PHE A 105 3.17 -17.13 1.93
CA PHE A 105 4.13 -17.56 0.91
C PHE A 105 5.05 -18.68 1.41
N ARG A 106 5.58 -18.55 2.64
CA ARG A 106 6.44 -19.55 3.25
C ARG A 106 5.74 -20.90 3.42
N ALA A 107 4.50 -20.88 3.91
CA ALA A 107 3.69 -22.10 4.04
C ALA A 107 3.45 -22.76 2.68
N LYS A 108 3.21 -21.97 1.62
CA LYS A 108 3.06 -22.50 0.26
C LYS A 108 4.36 -23.12 -0.28
N TYR A 109 5.51 -22.52 0.02
CA TYR A 109 6.82 -23.02 -0.42
C TYR A 109 7.24 -24.30 0.31
N GLU A 110 7.01 -24.39 1.62
CA GLU A 110 7.40 -25.55 2.45
C GLU A 110 6.59 -26.83 2.13
N HIS A 111 5.40 -26.71 1.53
CA HIS A 111 4.50 -27.83 1.25
C HIS A 111 4.40 -28.24 -0.23
N ASP A 112 5.19 -27.65 -1.13
CA ASP A 112 5.38 -28.00 -2.56
C ASP A 112 4.24 -28.81 -3.26
N LEU A 113 3.01 -28.27 -3.28
CA LEU A 113 1.85 -28.90 -3.93
C LEU A 113 1.76 -28.54 -5.42
N TYR A 114 2.80 -28.86 -6.19
CA TYR A 114 2.82 -28.66 -7.64
C TYR A 114 2.28 -29.86 -8.45
N HIS A 115 1.91 -30.98 -7.81
CA HIS A 115 1.27 -32.12 -8.47
C HIS A 115 -0.05 -32.48 -7.76
N ASP A 116 -1.15 -32.36 -8.50
CA ASP A 116 -2.49 -32.92 -8.24
C ASP A 116 -3.22 -32.52 -6.96
N TYR A 117 -3.46 -31.22 -6.75
CA TYR A 117 -4.55 -30.81 -5.86
C TYR A 117 -5.53 -29.87 -6.55
N ASP A 118 -6.78 -30.33 -6.56
CA ASP A 118 -7.96 -29.70 -7.13
C ASP A 118 -8.08 -28.24 -6.69
N GLN A 119 -8.45 -27.36 -7.62
CA GLN A 119 -8.44 -25.89 -7.44
C GLN A 119 -9.40 -25.38 -6.34
N GLY A 120 -10.18 -26.29 -5.73
CA GLY A 120 -11.11 -26.07 -4.62
C GLY A 120 -10.74 -26.77 -3.30
N LEU A 121 -9.63 -27.50 -3.21
CA LEU A 121 -9.17 -28.06 -1.93
C LEU A 121 -8.48 -26.98 -1.11
N LEU A 122 -9.23 -26.58 -0.10
CA LEU A 122 -8.98 -25.53 0.85
C LEU A 122 -7.56 -25.62 1.44
N LEU A 123 -6.83 -24.51 1.36
CA LEU A 123 -5.67 -24.15 2.20
C LEU A 123 -5.94 -24.23 3.73
N ASP A 124 -7.11 -24.70 4.13
CA ASP A 124 -7.59 -24.93 5.49
C ASP A 124 -7.04 -26.26 6.05
N GLU A 125 -6.81 -27.28 5.20
CA GLU A 125 -6.21 -28.55 5.62
C GLU A 125 -4.68 -28.50 5.78
N ILE A 126 -4.02 -27.55 5.09
CA ILE A 126 -2.56 -27.30 5.20
C ILE A 126 -2.27 -26.20 6.23
N GLY A 127 -3.28 -25.41 6.59
CA GLY A 127 -3.17 -24.32 7.53
C GLY A 127 -3.64 -24.74 8.91
N GLY A 128 -2.78 -25.38 9.72
CA GLY A 128 -3.08 -25.56 11.14
C GLY A 128 -3.50 -24.22 11.79
N ASP A 129 -4.20 -24.26 12.93
CA ASP A 129 -4.93 -23.21 13.71
C ASP A 129 -4.48 -21.72 13.61
N ARG A 130 -3.27 -21.46 13.13
CA ARG A 130 -2.65 -20.15 12.93
C ARG A 130 -2.86 -19.53 11.54
N MET A 131 -3.33 -20.27 10.53
CA MET A 131 -3.48 -19.72 9.16
C MET A 131 -4.53 -18.59 9.10
N ASP A 132 -5.63 -18.75 9.82
CA ASP A 132 -6.67 -17.73 9.93
C ASP A 132 -6.17 -16.46 10.62
N HIS A 133 -5.27 -16.61 11.60
CA HIS A 133 -4.64 -15.48 12.25
C HIS A 133 -3.76 -14.68 11.27
N TRP A 134 -3.02 -15.34 10.38
CA TRP A 134 -2.21 -14.67 9.36
C TRP A 134 -3.06 -13.98 8.29
N ARG A 135 -4.18 -14.60 7.88
CA ARG A 135 -5.17 -13.99 6.97
C ARG A 135 -5.84 -12.76 7.59
N SER A 136 -6.18 -12.83 8.87
CA SER A 136 -6.72 -11.68 9.61
C SER A 136 -5.74 -10.51 9.64
N ARG A 137 -4.45 -10.77 9.92
CA ARG A 137 -3.40 -9.73 9.87
C ARG A 137 -3.22 -9.11 8.49
N LEU A 138 -3.31 -9.93 7.43
CA LEU A 138 -3.30 -9.43 6.06
C LEU A 138 -4.47 -8.45 5.82
N ARG A 139 -5.70 -8.84 6.16
CA ARG A 139 -6.90 -8.00 5.95
C ARG A 139 -6.84 -6.71 6.76
N VAL A 140 -6.42 -6.78 8.03
CA VAL A 140 -6.21 -5.61 8.89
C VAL A 140 -5.13 -4.69 8.30
N GLY A 141 -4.02 -5.24 7.81
CA GLY A 141 -2.97 -4.48 7.16
C GLY A 141 -3.44 -3.79 5.88
N VAL A 142 -4.19 -4.50 5.02
CA VAL A 142 -4.75 -3.97 3.78
C VAL A 142 -5.76 -2.85 4.06
N PHE A 143 -6.71 -3.09 4.96
CA PHE A 143 -7.70 -2.08 5.35
C PHE A 143 -7.03 -0.84 5.96
N GLY A 144 -6.15 -1.04 6.94
CA GLY A 144 -5.45 0.05 7.61
C GLY A 144 -4.57 0.85 6.65
N TYR A 145 -3.85 0.18 5.74
CA TYR A 145 -3.08 0.84 4.70
C TYR A 145 -3.99 1.72 3.83
N THR A 146 -5.05 1.15 3.26
CA THR A 146 -5.95 1.90 2.37
C THR A 146 -6.60 3.08 3.07
N PHE A 147 -7.06 2.91 4.31
CA PHE A 147 -7.66 3.99 5.10
C PHE A 147 -6.68 5.15 5.33
N PHE A 148 -5.50 4.87 5.91
CA PHE A 148 -4.51 5.91 6.18
C PHE A 148 -3.90 6.48 4.89
N TRP A 149 -3.80 5.68 3.84
CA TRP A 149 -3.37 6.16 2.52
C TRP A 149 -4.38 7.16 1.94
N ILE A 150 -5.69 6.94 2.07
CA ILE A 150 -6.72 7.90 1.64
C ILE A 150 -6.59 9.21 2.44
N LEU A 151 -6.38 9.14 3.75
CA LEU A 151 -6.16 10.34 4.57
C LEU A 151 -4.87 11.08 4.15
N ALA A 152 -3.80 10.35 3.86
CA ALA A 152 -2.56 10.92 3.35
C ALA A 152 -2.78 11.57 1.98
N TRP A 153 -3.52 10.91 1.08
CA TRP A 153 -3.87 11.44 -0.24
C TRP A 153 -4.67 12.74 -0.14
N LEU A 154 -5.71 12.79 0.70
CA LEU A 154 -6.51 14.00 0.94
C LEU A 154 -5.66 15.14 1.50
N THR A 155 -4.85 14.88 2.53
CA THR A 155 -3.96 15.90 3.10
C THR A 155 -2.88 16.36 2.11
N GLY A 156 -2.42 15.47 1.25
CA GLY A 156 -1.48 15.77 0.16
C GLY A 156 -2.11 16.67 -0.91
N LEU A 157 -3.35 16.38 -1.32
CA LEU A 157 -4.12 17.22 -2.25
C LEU A 157 -4.41 18.61 -1.67
N THR A 158 -4.84 18.68 -0.41
CA THR A 158 -5.05 19.98 0.27
C THR A 158 -3.76 20.80 0.30
N ARG A 159 -2.63 20.16 0.61
CA ARG A 159 -1.32 20.82 0.59
C ARG A 159 -0.91 21.27 -0.81
N TYR A 160 -1.16 20.46 -1.83
CA TYR A 160 -0.93 20.83 -3.23
C TYR A 160 -1.75 22.06 -3.60
N ALA A 161 -3.04 22.08 -3.27
CA ALA A 161 -3.93 23.21 -3.53
C ALA A 161 -3.45 24.49 -2.84
N ILE A 162 -3.12 24.44 -1.55
CA ILE A 162 -2.64 25.63 -0.80
C ILE A 162 -1.35 26.22 -1.39
N ARG A 163 -0.49 25.40 -2.00
CA ARG A 163 0.85 25.82 -2.43
C ARG A 163 0.97 26.13 -3.92
N TYR A 164 0.14 25.53 -4.76
CA TYR A 164 0.33 25.53 -6.22
C TYR A 164 -0.91 25.93 -7.02
N LEU A 165 -2.09 26.06 -6.40
CA LEU A 165 -3.31 26.60 -6.99
C LEU A 165 -3.59 27.99 -6.41
#